data_AF-A0A0L6JWP9-F1
#
_entry.id   AF-A0A0L6JWP9-F1
#
_cell.length_a   1.000
_cell.length_b   1.000
_cell.length_c   1.000
_cell.angle_alpha   90.00
_cell.angle_beta   90.00
_cell.angle_gamma   90.00
#
_symmetry.space_group_name_H-M   'P 1'
#
loop_
_entity.id
_entity.type
_entity.pdbx_description
1 polymer ?
#
loop_
_entity_poly.entity_id
_entity_poly.type
_entity_poly.pdbx_seq_one_letter_code
_entity_poly.pdbx_strand_id
1 'polypeptide(L)' 'MKYAPGQHVRYKKYTAQIVFCFPADENGMVAYAIKYIKGDMELHRQCMEDELSEDRQIHLDDILK' A
#
# COMPACT_ATOMS: atom_id res chain seq x y z
N MET A 1 -12.35 -0.08 3.61
CA MET A 1 -10.99 0.36 4.01
C MET A 1 -10.22 -0.87 4.46
N LYS A 2 -9.38 -1.41 3.58
CA LYS A 2 -8.54 -2.58 3.79
C LYS A 2 -7.21 -2.29 4.50
N TYR A 3 -6.63 -1.11 4.31
CA TYR A 3 -5.30 -0.76 4.83
C TYR A 3 -5.36 0.40 5.83
N ALA A 4 -4.39 0.46 6.76
CA ALA A 4 -4.32 1.49 7.81
C ALA A 4 -3.06 2.37 7.68
N PRO A 5 -3.08 3.64 8.14
CA PRO A 5 -1.89 4.49 8.16
C PRO A 5 -0.72 3.81 8.90
N GLY A 6 0.49 3.92 8.36
CA GLY A 6 1.69 3.25 8.86
C GLY A 6 1.90 1.83 8.32
N GLN A 7 0.88 1.19 7.76
CA GLN A 7 0.99 -0.15 7.19
C GLN A 7 1.84 -0.15 5.91
N HIS A 8 2.69 -1.18 5.76
CA HIS A 8 3.42 -1.43 4.52
C HIS A 8 2.57 -2.23 3.53
N VAL A 9 2.57 -1.76 2.29
CA VAL A 9 1.81 -2.31 1.17
C VAL A 9 2.68 -2.29 -0.09
N ARG A 10 2.24 -2.99 -1.12
CA ARG A 10 2.86 -2.96 -2.45
C ARG A 10 2.05 -2.07 -3.37
N TYR A 11 2.69 -1.02 -3.89
CA TYR A 11 2.18 -0.19 -4.97
C TYR A 11 2.96 -0.48 -6.25
N LYS A 12 2.33 -1.15 -7.21
CA LYS A 12 3.00 -1.67 -8.41
C LYS A 12 4.20 -2.56 -8.01
N LYS A 13 5.43 -2.12 -8.29
CA LYS A 13 6.68 -2.82 -7.96
C LYS A 13 7.41 -2.24 -6.75
N TYR A 14 6.82 -1.26 -6.07
CA TYR A 14 7.43 -0.56 -4.95
C TYR A 14 6.78 -1.00 -3.64
N THR A 15 7.61 -1.21 -2.61
CA THR A 15 7.13 -1.21 -1.23
C THR A 15 6.81 0.23 -0.86
N ALA A 16 5.61 0.43 -0.34
CA ALA A 16 5.06 1.72 0.04
C ALA A 16 4.50 1.65 1.46
N GLN A 17 4.34 2.79 2.11
CA GLN A 17 3.66 2.92 3.39
C GLN A 17 2.40 3.77 3.22
N ILE A 18 1.28 3.34 3.79
CA ILE A 18 0.07 4.16 3.86
C ILE A 18 0.33 5.37 4.77
N VAL A 19 0.05 6.57 4.27
CA VAL A 19 0.16 7.83 5.02
C VAL A 19 -1.22 8.26 5.52
N PHE A 20 -2.25 8.14 4.68
CA PHE A 20 -3.60 8.57 4.99
C PHE A 20 -4.64 7.71 4.26
N CYS A 21 -5.80 7.50 4.88
CA CYS A 21 -6.92 6.78 4.29
C CYS A 21 -8.06 7.78 4.05
N PHE A 22 -8.51 7.87 2.80
CA PHE A 22 -9.68 8.66 2.46
C PHE A 22 -10.95 7.80 2.65
N PRO A 23 -12.04 8.35 3.18
CA PRO A 23 -13.31 7.65 3.25
C PRO A 23 -13.79 7.30 1.84
N ALA A 24 -14.65 6.29 1.75
CA ALA A 24 -15.24 5.88 0.49
C ALA A 24 -16.04 7.03 -0.15
N ASP A 25 -15.93 7.18 -1.47
CA ASP A 25 -16.76 8.12 -2.23
C ASP A 25 -18.21 7.60 -2.40
N GLU A 26 -19.03 8.34 -3.15
CA GLU A 26 -20.42 7.98 -3.45
C GLU A 26 -20.59 6.63 -4.15
N ASN A 27 -19.52 6.12 -4.79
CA ASN A 27 -19.48 4.82 -5.46
C ASN A 27 -18.89 3.72 -4.57
N GLY A 28 -18.56 4.03 -3.31
CA GLY A 28 -17.92 3.09 -2.39
C GLY A 28 -16.42 2.91 -2.62
N MET A 29 -15.80 3.73 -3.47
CA MET A 29 -14.38 3.62 -3.82
C MET A 29 -13.51 4.27 -2.74
N VAL A 30 -12.53 3.52 -2.23
CA VAL A 30 -11.62 3.99 -1.19
C VAL A 30 -10.28 4.38 -1.81
N ALA A 31 -9.80 5.57 -1.49
CA ALA A 31 -8.48 6.05 -1.88
C ALA A 31 -7.52 6.09 -0.68
N TYR A 32 -6.22 6.05 -0.97
CA TYR A 32 -5.14 6.11 0.00
C TYR A 32 -4.08 7.10 -0.46
N ALA A 33 -3.48 7.83 0.47
CA ALA A 33 -2.20 8.48 0.24
C ALA A 33 -1.09 7.52 0.70
N ILE A 34 -0.12 7.27 -0.16
CA ILE A 34 1.04 6.43 0.11
C ILE A 34 2.33 7.22 -0.06
N LYS A 35 3.39 6.76 0.60
CA LYS A 35 4.77 7.17 0.32
C LYS A 35 5.64 5.98 -0.03
N TYR A 36 6.56 6.15 -0.97
CA TYR A 36 7.49 5.11 -1.39
C TYR A 36 8.79 5.73 -1.93
N ILE A 37 9.87 4.93 -1.95
CA ILE A 37 11.18 5.35 -2.44
C ILE A 37 11.37 4.90 -3.90
N LYS A 38 11.87 5.79 -4.74
CA LYS A 38 12.29 5.48 -6.12
C LYS A 38 13.68 6.07 -6.38
N GLY A 39 14.71 5.23 -6.37
CA GLY A 39 16.10 5.69 -6.35
C GLY A 39 16.37 6.38 -5.00
N ASP A 40 16.85 7.61 -5.04
CA ASP A 40 17.14 8.42 -3.83
C ASP A 40 16.00 9.38 -3.46
N MET A 41 14.85 9.28 -4.12
CA MET A 41 13.71 10.18 -3.92
C MET A 41 12.58 9.50 -3.14
N GLU A 42 12.09 10.16 -2.09
CA GLU A 42 10.79 9.85 -1.49
C GLU A 42 9.69 10.52 -2.29
N LEU A 43 8.69 9.73 -2.70
CA LEU A 43 7.55 10.18 -3.47
C LEU A 43 6.26 9.92 -2.69
N HIS A 44 5.32 10.87 -2.77
CA HIS A 44 3.99 10.77 -2.20
C HIS A 44 2.97 10.71 -3.33
N ARG A 45 1.97 9.83 -3.20
CA ARG A 45 0.96 9.63 -4.24
C ARG A 45 -0.38 9.22 -3.66
N GLN A 46 -1.46 9.70 -4.25
CA GLN A 46 -2.80 9.15 -4.04
C GLN A 46 -3.05 8.01 -5.01
N CYS A 47 -3.61 6.91 -4.53
CA CYS A 47 -3.98 5.73 -5.31
C CYS A 47 -5.28 5.11 -4.78
N MET A 48 -5.90 4.25 -5.59
CA MET A 48 -7.11 3.51 -5.21
C MET A 48 -6.77 2.21 -4.47
N GLU A 49 -7.74 1.65 -3.74
CA GLU A 49 -7.57 0.40 -2.98
C GLU A 49 -7.10 -0.80 -3.85
N ASP A 50 -7.55 -0.86 -5.10
CA ASP A 50 -7.25 -1.92 -6.06
C ASP A 50 -5.84 -1.82 -6.66
N GLU A 51 -5.20 -0.65 -6.61
CA GLU A 51 -3.80 -0.46 -6.99
C GLU A 51 -2.82 -1.00 -5.93
N LEU A 52 -3.33 -1.41 -4.76
CA LEU A 52 -2.55 -1.83 -3.60
C LEU A 52 -2.71 -3.32 -3.32
N SER A 53 -1.60 -3.95 -2.98
CA SER A 53 -1.59 -5.33 -2.48
C SER A 53 -0.87 -5.41 -1.13
N GLU A 54 -1.15 -6.46 -0.37
CA GLU A 54 -0.42 -6.74 0.86
C GLU A 54 1.06 -6.93 0.55
N ASP A 55 1.92 -6.30 1.35
CA ASP A 55 3.35 -6.58 1.32
C ASP A 55 3.58 -7.91 2.02
N ARG A 56 3.32 -9.02 1.31
CA ARG A 56 3.58 -10.36 1.83
C ARG A 56 5.09 -10.51 2.00
N GLN A 57 5.57 -10.30 3.22
CA GLN A 57 6.79 -10.96 3.68
C GLN A 57 6.53 -12.46 3.53
N ILE A 58 7.24 -13.10 2.59
CA ILE A 58 7.33 -14.55 2.57
C ILE A 58 7.98 -14.92 3.90
N HIS A 59 7.20 -15.46 4.85
CA HIS A 59 7.78 -16.12 6.01
C HIS A 59 8.48 -17.37 5.48
N LEU A 60 9.78 -17.49 5.76
CA LEU A 60 10.61 -18.63 5.35
C LEU A 60 10.02 -19.97 5.80
N ASP A 61 9.15 -19.98 6.81
CA ASP A 61 8.43 -21.14 7.30
C ASP A 61 7.43 -21.75 6.29
N ASP A 62 6.97 -20.99 5.29
CA ASP A 62 6.08 -21.51 4.23
C ASP A 62 6.85 -22.24 3.10
N ILE A 63 8.18 -22.11 3.03
CA ILE A 63 9.01 -22.75 2.00
C ILE A 63 9.50 -24.14 2.45
N LEU A 64 9.51 -24.43 3.75
CA LEU A 64 10.13 -25.63 4.33
C LEU A 64 9.15 -26.77 4.67
N LYS A 65 7.94 -26.81 4.09
CA LYS A 65 7.00 -27.93 4.23
C LYS A 65 6.94 -28.81 2.99
#